data_AF-A0A4V2T4H3-F1
#
_entry.id   AF-A0A4V2T4H3-F1
#
_cell.length_a   1.000
_cell.length_b   1.000
_cell.length_c   1.000
_cell.angle_alpha   90.00
_cell.angle_beta   90.00
_cell.angle_gamma   90.00
#
_symmetry.space_group_name_H-M   'P 1'
#
loop_
_entity.id
_entity.type
_entity.pdbx_description
1 polymer ?
#
loop_
_entity_poly.entity_id
_entity_poly.type
_entity_poly.pdbx_seq_one_letter_code
_entity_poly.pdbx_strand_id
1 'polypeptide(L)'
;MSSVYAPGCALMLYKPELGKKVLDALKKEVDIMGDHHICCRHDHGLEMDSEIINTCSGCDRRFREEYMDITTISLWEILAKSKTFEFPNYKGIEMTIHDACPTRGRNSVHIAIRNLLEKMNIKIVEPRNTCQNAVCCGDSFYGVLPVQQVKEMMKKRADEMPCEEVVVYCVSCIKAMHIGGKKPRYLVDLLFGEETKIDTFDPDEWHATLQQYIDTH
;
A
#
# COMPACT_ATOMS: atom_id res chain seq x y z
N MET A 1 18.54 -12.79 -12.33
CA MET A 1 17.43 -11.84 -12.23
C MET A 1 17.79 -10.88 -11.13
N SER A 2 17.94 -9.60 -11.46
CA SER A 2 18.22 -8.52 -10.52
C SER A 2 16.93 -8.09 -9.84
N SER A 3 16.83 -8.24 -8.51
CA SER A 3 15.67 -7.73 -7.76
C SER A 3 16.01 -6.40 -7.10
N VAL A 4 15.12 -5.42 -7.25
CA VAL A 4 15.22 -4.09 -6.63
C VAL A 4 13.99 -3.78 -5.79
N TYR A 5 14.16 -3.04 -4.71
CA TYR A 5 13.04 -2.62 -3.87
C TYR A 5 12.53 -1.23 -4.28
N ALA A 6 11.26 -1.15 -4.69
CA ALA A 6 10.59 0.10 -5.01
C ALA A 6 9.64 0.51 -3.86
N PRO A 7 10.08 1.36 -2.91
CA PRO A 7 9.19 1.86 -1.86
C PRO A 7 8.04 2.70 -2.42
N GLY A 8 8.27 3.35 -3.57
CA GLY A 8 7.32 4.22 -4.24
C GLY A 8 7.20 5.60 -3.58
N CYS A 9 6.77 6.58 -4.38
CA CYS A 9 6.69 7.98 -3.96
C CYS A 9 5.85 8.17 -2.69
N ALA A 10 4.71 7.49 -2.59
CA ALA A 10 3.77 7.71 -1.50
C ALA A 10 4.31 7.24 -0.14
N LEU A 11 5.07 6.14 -0.08
CA LEU A 11 5.72 5.70 1.17
C LEU A 11 6.85 6.66 1.56
N MET A 12 7.64 7.09 0.57
CA MET A 12 8.75 8.02 0.79
C MET A 12 8.29 9.41 1.28
N LEU A 13 7.12 9.86 0.83
CA LEU A 13 6.48 11.09 1.33
C LEU A 13 5.81 10.90 2.69
N TYR A 14 5.30 9.69 2.97
CA TYR A 14 4.61 9.39 4.21
C TYR A 14 5.58 9.24 5.40
N LYS A 15 6.50 8.29 5.29
CA LYS A 15 7.48 7.93 6.33
C LYS A 15 8.69 7.28 5.65
N PRO A 16 9.67 8.07 5.15
CA PRO A 16 10.82 7.53 4.42
C PRO A 16 11.65 6.54 5.26
N GLU A 17 11.67 6.69 6.59
CA GLU A 17 12.31 5.77 7.52
C GLU A 17 11.73 4.35 7.46
N LEU A 18 10.43 4.21 7.14
CA LEU A 18 9.81 2.90 6.95
C LEU A 18 10.28 2.23 5.67
N GLY A 19 10.55 2.99 4.60
CA GLY A 19 11.15 2.45 3.38
C GLY A 19 12.48 1.75 3.68
N LYS A 20 13.32 2.38 4.52
CA LYS A 20 14.59 1.77 4.97
C LYS A 20 14.36 0.51 5.82
N LYS A 21 13.43 0.55 6.79
CA LYS A 21 13.11 -0.63 7.62
C LYS A 21 12.59 -1.80 6.79
N VAL A 22 11.76 -1.52 5.78
CA VAL A 22 11.27 -2.53 4.84
C VAL A 22 12.43 -3.12 4.03
N LEU A 23 13.33 -2.28 3.49
CA LEU A 23 14.50 -2.77 2.76
C LEU A 23 15.36 -3.68 3.64
N ASP A 24 15.66 -3.27 4.88
CA ASP A 24 16.47 -4.04 5.81
C ASP A 24 15.80 -5.37 6.19
N ALA A 25 14.47 -5.41 6.25
CA ALA A 25 13.71 -6.65 6.43
C ALA A 25 13.80 -7.54 5.18
N LEU A 26 13.58 -6.99 3.99
CA LEU A 26 13.58 -7.74 2.75
C LEU A 26 14.95 -8.32 2.39
N LYS A 27 16.05 -7.62 2.69
CA LYS A 27 17.44 -8.11 2.52
C LYS A 27 17.75 -9.39 3.31
N LYS A 28 16.95 -9.71 4.33
CA LYS A 28 17.06 -10.96 5.10
C LYS A 28 16.30 -12.12 4.47
N GLU A 29 15.41 -11.83 3.53
CA GLU A 29 14.52 -12.82 2.89
C GLU A 29 14.96 -13.15 1.46
N VAL A 30 15.41 -12.15 0.72
CA VAL A 30 15.76 -12.25 -0.70
C VAL A 30 16.99 -11.39 -1.00
N ASP A 31 17.70 -11.73 -2.08
CA ASP A 31 18.81 -10.93 -2.57
C ASP A 31 18.29 -9.68 -3.27
N ILE A 32 18.69 -8.49 -2.80
CA ILE A 32 18.21 -7.19 -3.31
C ILE A 32 19.41 -6.32 -3.60
N MET A 33 19.52 -5.88 -4.85
CA MET A 33 20.64 -5.07 -5.31
C MET A 33 20.61 -3.64 -4.73
N GLY A 34 19.43 -3.12 -4.42
CA GLY A 34 19.26 -1.81 -3.81
C GLY A 34 17.83 -1.28 -3.91
N ASP A 35 17.72 0.03 -3.66
CA ASP A 35 16.48 0.78 -3.78
C ASP A 35 16.26 1.27 -5.22
N HIS A 36 15.00 1.34 -5.62
CA HIS A 36 14.53 1.90 -6.88
C HIS A 36 13.57 3.06 -6.58
N HIS A 37 14.07 4.28 -6.73
CA HIS A 37 13.35 5.51 -6.37
C HIS A 37 12.68 6.22 -7.55
N ILE A 38 12.95 5.79 -8.79
CA ILE A 38 12.32 6.34 -9.98
C ILE A 38 10.82 6.06 -9.92
N CYS A 39 10.00 7.06 -10.20
CA CYS A 39 8.55 6.87 -10.16
C CYS A 39 8.11 5.89 -11.27
N CYS A 40 7.16 5.00 -10.94
CA CYS A 40 6.51 4.11 -11.92
C CYS A 40 5.78 4.79 -13.10
N ARG A 41 5.76 6.13 -13.15
CA ARG A 41 5.26 6.93 -14.27
C ARG A 41 6.34 7.32 -15.28
N HIS A 42 7.59 6.98 -15.01
CA HIS A 42 8.74 7.24 -15.86
C HIS A 42 9.41 5.92 -16.27
N ASP A 43 10.29 6.01 -17.26
CA ASP A 43 11.18 4.92 -17.64
C ASP A 43 11.99 4.45 -16.41
N HIS A 44 11.88 3.16 -16.08
CA HIS A 44 12.52 2.58 -14.90
C HIS A 44 14.05 2.47 -15.04
N GLY A 45 14.61 2.47 -16.26
CA GLY A 45 16.05 2.38 -16.48
C GLY A 45 16.70 1.11 -15.90
N LEU A 46 15.92 0.04 -15.71
CA LEU A 46 16.41 -1.26 -15.23
C LEU A 46 16.74 -2.17 -16.41
N GLU A 47 17.58 -3.17 -16.18
CA GLU A 47 17.86 -4.21 -17.18
C GLU A 47 16.63 -5.07 -17.44
N MET A 48 16.53 -5.62 -18.66
CA MET A 48 15.47 -6.55 -19.04
C MET A 48 15.39 -7.74 -18.06
N ASP A 49 14.16 -8.16 -17.79
CA ASP A 49 13.78 -9.20 -16.83
C ASP A 49 14.11 -8.85 -15.36
N SER A 50 14.43 -7.60 -15.02
CA SER A 50 14.54 -7.18 -13.61
C SER A 50 13.22 -7.40 -12.85
N GLU A 51 13.31 -7.73 -11.56
CA GLU A 51 12.15 -7.90 -10.70
C GLU A 51 12.02 -6.73 -9.72
N ILE A 52 10.85 -6.08 -9.74
CA ILE A 52 10.54 -5.00 -8.81
C ILE A 52 9.76 -5.56 -7.62
N ILE A 53 10.34 -5.43 -6.42
CA ILE A 53 9.66 -5.67 -5.16
C ILE A 53 8.92 -4.40 -4.77
N ASN A 54 7.59 -4.38 -4.84
CA ASN A 54 6.80 -3.17 -4.64
C ASN A 54 6.06 -3.13 -3.28
N THR A 55 5.87 -1.90 -2.78
CA THR A 55 5.01 -1.60 -1.61
C THR A 55 3.65 -1.03 -2.00
N CYS A 56 3.62 -0.16 -3.01
CA CYS A 56 2.43 0.58 -3.38
C CYS A 56 1.58 -0.20 -4.39
N SER A 57 0.30 -0.44 -4.09
CA SER A 57 -0.64 -1.08 -5.00
C SER A 57 -0.76 -0.38 -6.36
N GLY A 58 -0.64 0.96 -6.39
CA GLY A 58 -0.66 1.73 -7.63
C GLY A 58 0.56 1.46 -8.51
N CYS A 59 1.76 1.47 -7.91
CA CYS A 59 3.01 1.14 -8.61
C CYS A 59 3.01 -0.31 -9.09
N ASP A 60 2.57 -1.22 -8.23
CA ASP A 60 2.39 -2.64 -8.54
C ASP A 60 1.54 -2.83 -9.81
N ARG A 61 0.39 -2.15 -9.91
CA ARG A 61 -0.45 -2.22 -11.11
C ARG A 61 0.26 -1.64 -12.34
N ARG A 62 0.84 -0.45 -12.24
CA ARG A 62 1.51 0.20 -13.37
C ARG A 62 2.66 -0.64 -13.91
N PHE A 63 3.56 -1.09 -13.04
CA PHE A 63 4.70 -1.92 -13.45
C PHE A 63 4.26 -3.19 -14.19
N ARG A 64 3.19 -3.86 -13.74
CA ARG A 64 2.68 -5.06 -14.41
C ARG A 64 1.95 -4.82 -15.72
N GLU A 65 1.21 -3.72 -15.81
CA GLU A 65 0.29 -3.48 -16.93
C GLU A 65 0.93 -2.63 -18.04
N GLU A 66 1.92 -1.80 -17.70
CA GLU A 66 2.51 -0.81 -18.60
C GLU A 66 3.93 -1.19 -19.07
N TYR A 67 4.62 -2.10 -18.37
CA TYR A 67 6.00 -2.50 -18.67
C TYR A 67 6.09 -4.01 -18.92
N MET A 68 6.62 -4.39 -20.09
CA MET A 68 6.68 -5.79 -20.55
C MET A 68 8.03 -6.46 -20.28
N ASP A 69 9.05 -5.66 -19.97
CA ASP A 69 10.45 -6.05 -19.81
C ASP A 69 10.87 -6.20 -18.34
N ILE A 70 9.93 -6.09 -17.40
CA ILE A 70 10.16 -6.32 -15.97
C ILE A 70 9.10 -7.26 -15.39
N THR A 71 9.40 -7.80 -14.22
CA THR A 71 8.44 -8.55 -13.40
C THR A 71 8.21 -7.87 -12.06
N THR A 72 7.16 -8.25 -11.35
CA THR A 72 6.86 -7.67 -10.04
C THR A 72 6.49 -8.72 -9.02
N ILE A 73 6.93 -8.51 -7.79
CA ILE A 73 6.44 -9.22 -6.61
C ILE A 73 6.07 -8.20 -5.53
N SER A 74 4.97 -8.42 -4.83
CA SER A 74 4.63 -7.56 -3.71
C SER A 74 5.47 -7.92 -2.48
N LEU A 75 5.95 -6.93 -1.73
CA LEU A 75 6.64 -7.19 -0.46
C LEU A 75 5.77 -7.99 0.51
N TRP A 76 4.43 -7.86 0.42
CA TRP A 76 3.50 -8.61 1.25
C TRP A 76 3.66 -10.11 1.03
N GLU A 77 3.81 -10.52 -0.23
CA GLU A 77 3.99 -11.93 -0.62
C GLU A 77 5.31 -12.50 -0.11
N ILE A 78 6.36 -11.67 -0.03
CA ILE A 78 7.67 -12.05 0.53
C ILE A 78 7.57 -12.19 2.05
N LEU A 79 7.13 -11.13 2.75
CA LEU A 79 7.07 -11.13 4.22
C LEU A 79 6.06 -12.15 4.76
N ALA A 80 4.97 -12.44 4.04
CA ALA A 80 4.03 -13.49 4.45
C ALA A 80 4.68 -14.88 4.51
N LYS A 81 5.74 -15.11 3.72
CA LYS A 81 6.52 -16.36 3.71
C LYS A 81 7.70 -16.33 4.68
N SER A 82 8.03 -15.17 5.24
CA SER A 82 9.15 -15.01 6.17
C SER A 82 8.96 -15.87 7.41
N LYS A 83 10.08 -16.49 7.83
CA LYS A 83 10.24 -17.24 9.08
C LYS A 83 11.10 -16.51 10.11
N THR A 84 11.76 -15.43 9.70
CA THR A 84 12.76 -14.68 10.49
C THR A 84 12.27 -13.29 10.85
N PHE A 85 11.26 -12.76 10.15
CA PHE A 85 10.64 -11.48 10.49
C PHE A 85 9.88 -11.60 11.81
N GLU A 86 10.23 -10.74 12.76
CA GLU A 86 9.59 -10.68 14.07
C GLU A 86 8.33 -9.82 13.99
N PHE A 87 7.17 -10.47 13.92
CA PHE A 87 5.88 -9.78 13.84
C PHE A 87 5.45 -9.23 15.21
N PRO A 88 5.01 -7.96 15.29
CA PRO A 88 4.36 -7.43 16.49
C PRO A 88 3.07 -8.21 16.80
N ASN A 89 2.71 -8.33 18.07
CA ASN A 89 1.49 -9.02 18.51
C ASN A 89 0.45 -8.00 19.00
N TYR A 90 -0.65 -7.86 18.26
CA TYR A 90 -1.75 -6.94 18.57
C TYR A 90 -2.87 -7.56 19.42
N LYS A 91 -2.57 -8.68 20.09
CA LYS A 91 -3.40 -9.27 21.16
C LYS A 91 -4.84 -9.59 20.75
N GLY A 92 -5.07 -9.94 19.50
CA GLY A 92 -6.39 -10.32 18.99
C GLY A 92 -7.33 -9.15 18.78
N ILE A 93 -6.82 -7.91 18.68
CA ILE A 93 -7.63 -6.73 18.36
C ILE A 93 -8.42 -6.96 17.06
N GLU A 94 -9.67 -6.53 17.05
CA GLU A 94 -10.53 -6.59 15.88
C GLU A 94 -10.36 -5.32 15.04
N MET A 95 -10.09 -5.52 13.74
CA MET A 95 -10.05 -4.46 12.74
C MET A 95 -10.82 -4.93 11.50
N THR A 96 -11.18 -4.00 10.63
CA THR A 96 -11.61 -4.35 9.26
C THR A 96 -10.51 -4.02 8.26
N ILE A 97 -10.67 -4.43 7.00
CA ILE A 97 -9.68 -4.19 5.95
C ILE A 97 -10.32 -3.49 4.76
N HIS A 98 -9.63 -2.48 4.24
CA HIS A 98 -9.94 -1.94 2.93
C HIS A 98 -8.88 -2.39 1.92
N ASP A 99 -9.25 -3.36 1.08
CA ASP A 99 -8.42 -3.79 -0.03
C ASP A 99 -8.30 -2.69 -1.11
N ALA A 100 -7.07 -2.34 -1.48
CA ALA A 100 -6.80 -1.27 -2.43
C ALA A 100 -7.20 -1.71 -3.85
N CYS A 101 -8.01 -0.90 -4.53
CA CYS A 101 -8.56 -1.25 -5.84
C CYS A 101 -7.53 -1.63 -6.94
N PRO A 102 -6.26 -1.16 -6.96
CA PRO A 102 -5.28 -1.61 -7.95
C PRO A 102 -4.85 -3.08 -7.79
N THR A 103 -5.19 -3.71 -6.65
CA THR A 103 -4.90 -5.13 -6.38
C THR A 103 -6.05 -6.06 -6.75
N ARG A 104 -7.14 -5.57 -7.35
CA ARG A 104 -8.18 -6.46 -7.90
C ARG A 104 -7.53 -7.45 -8.88
N GLY A 105 -7.89 -8.73 -8.77
CA GLY A 105 -7.25 -9.81 -9.55
C GLY A 105 -5.91 -10.31 -8.99
N ARG A 106 -5.35 -9.68 -7.93
CA ARG A 106 -4.13 -10.14 -7.25
C ARG A 106 -4.47 -10.96 -6.00
N ASN A 107 -5.04 -12.14 -6.21
CA ASN A 107 -5.39 -13.05 -5.11
C ASN A 107 -4.19 -13.38 -4.21
N SER A 108 -2.98 -13.50 -4.79
CA SER A 108 -1.76 -13.76 -4.01
C SER A 108 -1.45 -12.64 -3.01
N VAL A 109 -1.66 -11.38 -3.40
CA VAL A 109 -1.52 -10.21 -2.53
C VAL A 109 -2.59 -10.20 -1.44
N HIS A 110 -3.85 -10.48 -1.78
CA HIS A 110 -4.95 -10.53 -0.81
C HIS A 110 -4.73 -11.61 0.26
N ILE A 111 -4.26 -12.79 -0.15
CA ILE A 111 -3.89 -13.89 0.75
C ILE A 111 -2.70 -13.49 1.63
N ALA A 112 -1.65 -12.92 1.03
CA ALA A 112 -0.45 -12.52 1.76
C ALA A 112 -0.77 -11.50 2.86
N ILE A 113 -1.58 -10.49 2.57
CA ILE A 113 -1.98 -9.46 3.54
C ILE A 113 -2.74 -10.09 4.72
N ARG A 114 -3.67 -11.00 4.45
CA ARG A 114 -4.44 -11.69 5.51
C ARG A 114 -3.54 -12.56 6.38
N ASN A 115 -2.59 -13.28 5.76
CA ASN A 115 -1.59 -14.07 6.50
C ASN A 115 -0.71 -13.18 7.39
N LEU A 116 -0.32 -11.99 6.91
CA LEU A 116 0.45 -11.03 7.72
C LEU A 116 -0.35 -10.53 8.92
N LEU A 117 -1.63 -10.21 8.72
CA LEU A 117 -2.52 -9.75 9.79
C LEU A 117 -2.76 -10.86 10.84
N GLU A 118 -2.91 -12.11 10.39
CA GLU A 118 -3.00 -13.27 11.29
C GLU A 118 -1.71 -13.48 12.09
N LYS A 119 -0.53 -13.41 11.43
CA LYS A 119 0.79 -13.48 12.10
C LYS A 119 0.98 -12.40 13.16
N MET A 120 0.37 -11.23 12.93
CA MET A 120 0.35 -10.12 13.89
C MET A 120 -0.75 -10.24 14.96
N ASN A 121 -1.51 -11.36 14.97
CA ASN A 121 -2.64 -11.62 15.87
C ASN A 121 -3.70 -10.50 15.81
N ILE A 122 -4.05 -10.07 14.59
CA ILE A 122 -5.15 -9.15 14.32
C ILE A 122 -6.32 -9.97 13.76
N LYS A 123 -7.52 -9.78 14.34
CA LYS A 123 -8.74 -10.41 13.85
C LYS A 123 -9.41 -9.50 12.83
N ILE A 124 -9.57 -9.98 11.61
CA ILE A 124 -10.19 -9.20 10.54
C ILE A 124 -11.68 -9.49 10.43
N VAL A 125 -12.48 -8.44 10.55
CA VAL A 125 -13.90 -8.42 10.19
C VAL A 125 -14.01 -7.96 8.74
N GLU A 126 -14.21 -8.91 7.82
CA GLU A 126 -14.27 -8.62 6.38
C GLU A 126 -15.47 -7.72 6.04
N PRO A 127 -15.28 -6.64 5.27
CA PRO A 127 -16.41 -5.88 4.73
C PRO A 127 -17.07 -6.65 3.58
N ARG A 128 -18.31 -6.30 3.25
CA ARG A 128 -19.07 -6.94 2.15
C ARG A 128 -18.32 -6.94 0.82
N ASN A 129 -17.68 -5.82 0.49
CA ASN A 129 -16.95 -5.62 -0.75
C ASN A 129 -15.44 -5.60 -0.45
N THR A 130 -14.77 -6.71 -0.70
CA THR A 130 -13.35 -6.98 -0.36
C THR A 130 -12.66 -7.76 -1.49
N CYS A 131 -11.34 -7.89 -1.45
CA CYS A 131 -10.52 -8.58 -2.47
C CYS A 131 -10.83 -8.13 -3.92
N GLN A 132 -11.18 -9.06 -4.81
CA GLN A 132 -11.56 -8.79 -6.20
C GLN A 132 -12.80 -7.88 -6.34
N ASN A 133 -13.66 -7.86 -5.32
CA ASN A 133 -14.88 -7.04 -5.29
C ASN A 133 -14.68 -5.71 -4.55
N ALA A 134 -13.45 -5.39 -4.13
CA ALA A 134 -13.17 -4.18 -3.37
C ALA A 134 -13.59 -2.93 -4.14
N VAL A 135 -14.41 -2.06 -3.54
CA VAL A 135 -14.79 -0.76 -4.11
C VAL A 135 -13.66 0.24 -3.89
N CYS A 136 -13.38 1.10 -4.88
CA CYS A 136 -12.34 2.13 -4.77
C CYS A 136 -12.62 3.07 -3.60
N CYS A 137 -11.57 3.53 -2.89
CA CYS A 137 -11.69 4.53 -1.84
C CYS A 137 -12.09 5.92 -2.34
N GLY A 138 -12.16 6.15 -3.64
CA GLY A 138 -12.48 7.46 -4.24
C GLY A 138 -11.26 8.20 -4.78
N ASP A 139 -10.07 7.99 -4.20
CA ASP A 139 -8.85 8.75 -4.56
C ASP A 139 -8.47 8.65 -6.04
N SER A 140 -8.72 7.50 -6.69
CA SER A 140 -8.45 7.32 -8.12
C SER A 140 -9.28 8.23 -9.05
N PHE A 141 -10.32 8.88 -8.53
CA PHE A 141 -11.16 9.84 -9.27
C PHE A 141 -10.70 11.29 -9.08
N TYR A 142 -9.65 11.53 -8.28
CA TYR A 142 -9.03 12.84 -8.16
C TYR A 142 -8.50 13.31 -9.54
N GLY A 143 -8.72 14.58 -9.86
CA GLY A 143 -8.41 15.17 -11.18
C GLY A 143 -9.40 14.81 -12.29
N VAL A 144 -10.35 13.88 -12.05
CA VAL A 144 -11.44 13.53 -12.97
C VAL A 144 -12.77 14.10 -12.49
N LEU A 145 -13.03 14.03 -11.18
CA LEU A 145 -14.23 14.57 -10.54
C LEU A 145 -13.90 15.80 -9.69
N PRO A 146 -14.87 16.68 -9.41
CA PRO A 146 -14.74 17.71 -8.40
C PRO A 146 -14.31 17.12 -7.06
N VAL A 147 -13.38 17.77 -6.37
CA VAL A 147 -12.80 17.30 -5.09
C VAL A 147 -13.86 16.95 -4.05
N GLN A 148 -14.97 17.71 -4.02
CA GLN A 148 -16.07 17.43 -3.12
C GLN A 148 -16.74 16.07 -3.39
N GLN A 149 -16.91 15.69 -4.67
CA GLN A 149 -17.44 14.37 -5.03
C GLN A 149 -16.45 13.24 -4.69
N VAL A 150 -15.14 13.49 -4.84
CA VAL A 150 -14.10 12.55 -4.38
C VAL A 150 -14.21 12.31 -2.88
N LYS A 151 -14.37 13.37 -2.07
CA LYS A 151 -14.58 13.28 -0.62
C LYS A 151 -15.88 12.54 -0.27
N GLU A 152 -16.96 12.73 -1.02
CA GLU A 152 -18.21 11.97 -0.86
C GLU A 152 -18.02 10.47 -1.12
N MET A 153 -17.25 10.11 -2.15
CA MET A 153 -16.91 8.70 -2.42
C MET A 153 -16.05 8.08 -1.31
N MET A 154 -15.08 8.85 -0.79
CA MET A 154 -14.26 8.44 0.35
C MET A 154 -15.13 8.15 1.59
N LYS A 155 -16.05 9.05 1.90
CA LYS A 155 -17.01 8.87 3.00
C LYS A 155 -17.90 7.65 2.78
N LYS A 156 -18.52 7.53 1.60
CA LYS A 156 -19.36 6.38 1.26
C LYS A 156 -18.60 5.07 1.44
N ARG A 157 -17.34 5.00 0.99
CA ARG A 157 -16.55 3.77 1.13
C ARG A 157 -16.19 3.50 2.59
N ALA A 158 -15.87 4.51 3.37
CA ALA A 158 -15.59 4.37 4.79
C ALA A 158 -16.83 3.91 5.59
N ASP A 159 -18.02 4.37 5.23
CA ASP A 159 -19.30 3.96 5.86
C ASP A 159 -19.61 2.46 5.65
N GLU A 160 -19.04 1.82 4.61
CA GLU A 160 -19.17 0.38 4.38
C GLU A 160 -18.27 -0.47 5.32
N MET A 161 -17.38 0.16 6.09
CA MET A 161 -16.41 -0.54 6.96
C MET A 161 -17.06 -0.96 8.28
N PRO A 162 -17.09 -2.27 8.61
CA PRO A 162 -17.78 -2.79 9.80
C PRO A 162 -17.07 -2.44 11.11
N CYS A 163 -15.80 -2.05 11.07
CA CYS A 163 -15.04 -1.61 12.25
C CYS A 163 -14.63 -0.15 12.12
N GLU A 164 -14.25 0.45 13.25
CA GLU A 164 -13.69 1.80 13.31
C GLU A 164 -12.24 1.84 12.83
N GLU A 165 -11.44 0.87 13.26
CA GLU A 165 -10.06 0.70 12.78
C GLU A 165 -10.04 -0.09 11.46
N VAL A 166 -9.44 0.52 10.44
CA VAL A 166 -9.42 0.00 9.07
C VAL A 166 -7.99 -0.21 8.62
N VAL A 167 -7.59 -1.48 8.45
CA VAL A 167 -6.33 -1.83 7.83
C VAL A 167 -6.32 -1.36 6.38
N VAL A 168 -5.29 -0.63 6.00
CA VAL A 168 -5.02 -0.19 4.63
C VAL A 168 -3.59 -0.50 4.25
N TYR A 169 -3.32 -0.76 2.98
CA TYR A 169 -1.95 -1.01 2.46
C TYR A 169 -1.64 -0.13 1.23
N CYS A 170 -2.40 0.95 1.08
CA CYS A 170 -2.18 2.02 0.13
C CYS A 170 -2.21 3.36 0.90
N VAL A 171 -1.22 4.22 0.69
CA VAL A 171 -1.10 5.50 1.43
C VAL A 171 -2.27 6.43 1.15
N SER A 172 -2.75 6.52 -0.11
CA SER A 172 -3.97 7.29 -0.42
C SER A 172 -5.21 6.76 0.32
N CYS A 173 -5.27 5.46 0.60
CA CYS A 173 -6.37 4.89 1.36
C CYS A 173 -6.35 5.29 2.83
N ILE A 174 -5.18 5.65 3.41
CA ILE A 174 -5.11 6.27 4.73
C ILE A 174 -5.95 7.55 4.74
N LYS A 175 -5.73 8.40 3.73
CA LYS A 175 -6.38 9.72 3.63
C LYS A 175 -7.87 9.57 3.42
N ALA A 176 -8.27 8.67 2.52
CA ALA A 176 -9.67 8.37 2.25
C ALA A 176 -10.43 7.85 3.48
N MET A 177 -9.86 6.88 4.21
CA MET A 177 -10.48 6.35 5.43
C MET A 177 -10.60 7.43 6.50
N HIS A 178 -9.57 8.28 6.65
CA HIS A 178 -9.60 9.40 7.58
C HIS A 178 -10.68 10.44 7.22
N ILE A 179 -10.75 10.88 5.95
CA ILE A 179 -11.78 11.79 5.45
C ILE A 179 -13.17 11.23 5.69
N GLY A 180 -13.34 9.92 5.51
CA GLY A 180 -14.58 9.22 5.78
C GLY A 180 -14.90 9.00 7.25
N GLY A 181 -14.06 9.47 8.17
CA GLY A 181 -14.29 9.42 9.62
C GLY A 181 -13.86 8.13 10.30
N LYS A 182 -13.07 7.27 9.64
CA LYS A 182 -12.51 6.03 10.20
C LYS A 182 -11.07 6.22 10.68
N LYS A 183 -10.56 5.24 11.41
CA LYS A 183 -9.16 5.20 11.90
C LYS A 183 -8.31 4.28 11.02
N PRO A 184 -7.58 4.80 10.02
CA PRO A 184 -6.73 3.97 9.19
C PRO A 184 -5.56 3.38 9.99
N ARG A 185 -5.25 2.11 9.72
CA ARG A 185 -4.09 1.37 10.23
C ARG A 185 -3.28 0.88 9.04
N TYR A 186 -2.22 1.60 8.69
CA TYR A 186 -1.41 1.28 7.52
C TYR A 186 -0.54 0.04 7.77
N LEU A 187 -0.54 -0.89 6.82
CA LEU A 187 0.06 -2.20 7.01
C LEU A 187 1.58 -2.14 7.24
N VAL A 188 2.31 -1.20 6.63
CA VAL A 188 3.74 -1.04 6.93
C VAL A 188 3.94 -0.58 8.37
N ASP A 189 3.14 0.37 8.87
CA ASP A 189 3.22 0.76 10.28
C ASP A 189 2.96 -0.44 11.20
N LEU A 190 1.94 -1.24 10.87
CA LEU A 190 1.58 -2.42 11.65
C LEU A 190 2.73 -3.43 11.73
N LEU A 191 3.43 -3.67 10.62
CA LEU A 191 4.60 -4.57 10.58
C LEU A 191 5.72 -4.15 11.54
N PHE A 192 5.87 -2.85 11.81
CA PHE A 192 6.93 -2.31 12.66
C PHE A 192 6.45 -1.79 14.01
N GLY A 193 5.19 -2.06 14.37
CA GLY A 193 4.64 -1.62 15.66
C GLY A 193 4.46 -0.11 15.77
N GLU A 194 4.30 0.59 14.64
CA GLU A 194 4.17 2.05 14.60
C GLU A 194 2.71 2.50 14.54
N GLU A 195 2.49 3.76 14.91
CA GLU A 195 1.22 4.44 14.72
C GLU A 195 1.09 4.99 13.30
N THR A 196 -0.11 4.89 12.74
CA THR A 196 -0.41 5.48 11.44
C THR A 196 -0.66 6.96 11.56
N LYS A 197 0.17 7.76 10.87
CA LYS A 197 0.02 9.20 10.78
C LYS A 197 -0.96 9.55 9.68
N ILE A 198 -1.71 10.63 9.91
CA ILE A 198 -2.62 11.17 8.89
C ILE A 198 -1.89 12.20 8.04
N ASP A 199 -1.11 13.09 8.66
CA ASP A 199 -0.41 14.21 8.02
C ASP A 199 -1.29 14.92 6.97
N THR A 200 -0.75 15.26 5.80
CA THR A 200 -1.53 15.79 4.68
C THR A 200 -2.60 14.80 4.25
N PHE A 201 -3.87 15.18 4.40
CA PHE A 201 -5.03 14.38 4.00
C PHE A 201 -5.95 15.09 3.02
N ASP A 202 -5.86 16.42 2.88
CA ASP A 202 -6.64 17.11 1.87
C ASP A 202 -6.23 16.61 0.47
N PRO A 203 -7.17 16.22 -0.41
CA PRO A 203 -6.82 15.67 -1.72
C PRO A 203 -5.97 16.62 -2.56
N ASP A 204 -6.23 17.93 -2.55
CA ASP A 204 -5.49 18.86 -3.39
C ASP A 204 -4.02 18.95 -2.93
N GLU A 205 -3.81 19.09 -1.61
CA GLU A 205 -2.47 19.16 -1.03
C GLU A 205 -1.69 17.84 -1.18
N TRP A 206 -2.36 16.70 -0.97
CA TRP A 206 -1.75 15.37 -1.08
C TRP A 206 -1.28 15.09 -2.51
N HIS A 207 -2.14 15.35 -3.49
CA HIS A 207 -1.81 15.11 -4.90
C HIS A 207 -0.81 16.13 -5.44
N ALA A 208 -0.82 17.38 -4.96
CA ALA A 208 0.24 18.34 -5.28
C ALA A 208 1.62 17.86 -4.78
N THR A 209 1.68 17.35 -3.55
CA THR A 209 2.91 16.80 -2.97
C THR A 209 3.38 15.55 -3.72
N LEU A 210 2.46 14.65 -4.06
CA LEU A 210 2.77 13.49 -4.91
C LEU A 210 3.31 13.91 -6.27
N GLN A 211 2.69 14.90 -6.92
CA GLN A 211 3.11 15.37 -8.23
C GLN A 211 4.51 15.98 -8.18
N GLN A 212 4.84 16.76 -7.14
CA GLN A 212 6.18 17.29 -6.96
C GLN A 212 7.25 16.18 -6.84
N TYR A 213 6.95 15.10 -6.11
CA TYR A 213 7.85 13.94 -6.05
C TYR A 213 8.02 13.32 -7.43
N ILE A 214 6.90 13.08 -8.14
CA ILE A 214 6.90 12.51 -9.49
C ILE A 214 7.73 13.37 -10.44
N ASP A 215 7.62 14.69 -10.40
CA ASP A 215 8.34 15.56 -11.34
C ASP A 215 9.86 15.60 -11.09
N THR A 216 10.32 15.14 -9.91
CA THR A 216 11.72 15.20 -9.48
C THR A 216 12.42 13.85 -9.41
N HIS A 217 11.70 12.74 -9.58
CA HIS A 217 12.19 11.36 -9.47
C HIS A 217 11.48 10.44 -10.47
#